data_AF-A0A1D8UVK9-F1
#
_entry.id   AF-A0A1D8UVK9-F1
#
_cell.length_a   1.000
_cell.length_b   1.000
_cell.length_c   1.000
_cell.angle_alpha   90.00
_cell.angle_beta   90.00
_cell.angle_gamma   90.00
#
_symmetry.space_group_name_H-M   'P 1'
#
loop_
_entity.id
_entity.type
_entity.pdbx_description
1 polymer ?
#
loop_
_entity_poly.entity_id
_entity_poly.type
_entity_poly.pdbx_seq_one_letter_code
_entity_poly.pdbx_strand_id
1 'polypeptide(L)'
;MAEKKPSKPRVKRAPAKKQNAPTFSAEDILRAILAGLGGSDHAGEIVPRLLDQSLTPHEVLRELASRSEFERLYKLARTSDIMESGRVEADYGYVGLPPEAREMSFQEGFETIIKPRLAHRVESFAVMFEALRSFHAPLILETGCLRVPNNWDGDGQSTFQFDWFARDHQGEVISIDINPDSIESARRACSGATSLILNDSVASLHMLAQRCARPAALIYLDSFDLDHANPTPSAIHHAMELAAVRPLIGPGTLICVDDFNVEGVGPGGKGLVVDQFMNAIRAEVLYSGYQKIWRFPG
;
A
#
# COMPACT_ATOMS: atom_id res chain seq x y z
N MET A 1 69.85 -19.67 46.00
CA MET A 1 69.37 -20.57 44.92
C MET A 1 68.30 -19.83 44.14
N ALA A 2 68.61 -19.43 42.91
CA ALA A 2 67.65 -18.85 41.98
C ALA A 2 67.87 -19.54 40.63
N GLU A 3 66.95 -20.41 40.26
CA GLU A 3 66.98 -21.23 39.05
C GLU A 3 66.79 -20.38 37.79
N LYS A 4 67.74 -20.50 36.85
CA LYS A 4 67.61 -19.98 35.48
C LYS A 4 66.57 -20.82 34.72
N LYS A 5 65.44 -20.22 34.36
CA LYS A 5 64.51 -20.80 33.38
C LYS A 5 65.12 -20.76 31.97
N PRO A 6 65.02 -21.82 31.16
CA PRO A 6 65.58 -21.88 29.82
C PRO A 6 64.70 -21.11 28.81
N SER A 7 65.37 -20.37 27.90
CA SER A 7 64.74 -19.63 26.81
C SER A 7 64.19 -20.60 25.75
N LYS A 8 62.88 -20.49 25.44
CA LYS A 8 62.26 -21.23 24.33
C LYS A 8 62.74 -20.71 22.96
N PRO A 9 62.91 -21.58 21.96
CA PRO A 9 63.34 -21.15 20.63
C PRO A 9 62.21 -20.41 19.90
N ARG A 10 62.60 -19.32 19.24
CA ARG A 10 61.71 -18.42 18.48
C ARG A 10 61.33 -19.11 17.16
N VAL A 11 60.11 -19.64 17.09
CA VAL A 11 59.56 -20.20 15.83
C VAL A 11 59.37 -19.05 14.84
N LYS A 12 60.12 -19.07 13.74
CA LYS A 12 59.89 -18.16 12.61
C LYS A 12 58.55 -18.48 11.98
N ARG A 13 57.53 -17.64 12.18
CA ARG A 13 56.27 -17.70 11.43
C ARG A 13 56.59 -17.41 9.96
N ALA A 14 56.28 -18.36 9.09
CA ALA A 14 56.29 -18.14 7.65
C ALA A 14 55.32 -17.01 7.29
N PRO A 15 55.61 -16.18 6.27
CA PRO A 15 54.70 -15.12 5.86
C PRO A 15 53.40 -15.75 5.37
N ALA A 16 52.27 -15.27 5.91
CA ALA A 16 50.95 -15.65 5.41
C ALA A 16 50.88 -15.32 3.92
N LYS A 17 50.68 -16.34 3.08
CA LYS A 17 50.33 -16.15 1.67
C LYS A 17 49.07 -15.28 1.64
N LYS A 18 49.18 -14.04 1.18
CA LYS A 18 48.02 -13.25 0.78
C LYS A 18 47.31 -14.06 -0.30
N GLN A 19 46.18 -14.68 0.05
CA GLN A 19 45.27 -15.21 -0.95
C GLN A 19 44.77 -13.98 -1.71
N ASN A 20 45.16 -13.88 -2.98
CA ASN A 20 44.59 -12.88 -3.89
C ASN A 20 43.08 -13.16 -3.92
N ALA A 21 42.27 -12.17 -3.56
CA ALA A 21 40.84 -12.26 -3.75
C ALA A 21 40.57 -12.57 -5.24
N PRO A 22 39.65 -13.48 -5.57
CA PRO A 22 39.34 -13.79 -6.96
C PRO A 22 38.91 -12.51 -7.67
N THR A 23 39.65 -12.11 -8.70
CA THR A 23 39.24 -11.08 -9.65
C THR A 23 38.16 -11.66 -10.54
N PHE A 24 36.91 -11.32 -10.26
CA PHE A 24 35.78 -11.65 -11.13
C PHE A 24 35.78 -10.74 -12.35
N SER A 25 35.52 -11.29 -13.54
CA SER A 25 35.22 -10.48 -14.71
C SER A 25 33.84 -9.82 -14.56
N ALA A 26 33.57 -8.76 -15.32
CA ALA A 26 32.25 -8.11 -15.33
C ALA A 26 31.13 -9.11 -15.72
N GLU A 27 31.45 -10.07 -16.59
CA GLU A 27 30.52 -11.13 -16.98
C GLU A 27 30.26 -12.12 -15.84
N ASP A 28 31.29 -12.49 -15.08
CA ASP A 28 31.13 -13.36 -13.90
C ASP A 28 30.26 -12.69 -12.83
N ILE A 29 30.44 -11.39 -12.63
CA ILE A 29 29.61 -10.59 -11.70
C ILE A 29 28.17 -10.56 -12.19
N LEU A 30 27.94 -10.31 -13.49
CA LEU A 30 26.59 -10.27 -14.07
C LEU A 30 25.89 -11.62 -13.95
N ARG A 31 26.59 -12.72 -14.26
CA ARG A 31 26.06 -14.08 -14.10
C ARG A 31 25.73 -14.39 -12.65
N ALA A 32 26.58 -14.01 -11.71
CA ALA A 32 26.33 -14.20 -10.28
C ALA A 32 25.11 -13.41 -9.79
N ILE A 33 24.94 -12.16 -10.24
CA ILE A 33 23.76 -11.35 -9.90
C ILE A 33 22.48 -11.98 -10.47
N LEU A 34 22.48 -12.33 -11.75
CA LEU A 34 21.31 -12.95 -12.39
C LEU A 34 20.98 -14.31 -11.75
N ALA A 35 21.99 -15.09 -11.37
CA ALA A 35 21.79 -16.36 -10.67
C ALA A 35 21.20 -16.15 -9.28
N GLY A 36 21.64 -15.11 -8.57
CA GLY A 36 21.08 -14.73 -7.28
C GLY A 36 19.63 -14.27 -7.36
N LEU A 37 19.28 -13.49 -8.39
CA LEU A 37 17.94 -12.94 -8.58
C LEU A 37 16.94 -13.92 -9.21
N GLY A 38 17.41 -14.84 -10.05
CA GLY A 38 16.53 -15.68 -10.88
C GLY A 38 16.79 -17.19 -10.82
N GLY A 39 17.77 -17.64 -10.03
CA GLY A 39 18.21 -19.03 -9.98
C GLY A 39 19.40 -19.31 -10.90
N SER A 40 20.25 -20.28 -10.53
CA SER A 40 21.49 -20.61 -11.25
C SER A 40 21.29 -20.97 -12.72
N ASP A 41 20.21 -21.70 -13.00
CA ASP A 41 19.90 -22.19 -14.35
C ASP A 41 19.44 -21.03 -15.24
N HIS A 42 18.78 -20.05 -14.65
CA HIS A 42 18.19 -18.92 -15.35
C HIS A 42 19.23 -17.90 -15.82
N ALA A 43 20.31 -17.72 -15.06
CA ALA A 43 21.46 -16.90 -15.48
C ALA A 43 22.13 -17.43 -16.75
N GLY A 44 22.12 -18.76 -16.94
CA GLY A 44 22.63 -19.41 -18.14
C GLY A 44 21.82 -19.08 -19.39
N GLU A 45 20.51 -18.82 -19.25
CA GLU A 45 19.58 -18.55 -20.35
C GLU A 45 19.46 -17.07 -20.69
N ILE A 46 19.40 -16.19 -19.69
CA ILE A 46 19.21 -14.74 -19.90
C ILE A 46 20.46 -14.10 -20.52
N VAL A 47 21.66 -14.47 -20.06
CA VAL A 47 22.89 -13.78 -20.50
C VAL A 47 23.10 -13.88 -22.01
N PRO A 48 23.01 -15.06 -22.65
CA PRO A 48 23.09 -15.15 -24.11
C PRO A 48 22.01 -14.33 -24.82
N ARG A 49 20.78 -14.32 -24.31
CA ARG A 49 19.62 -13.62 -24.88
C ARG A 49 19.69 -12.10 -24.76
N LEU A 50 20.38 -11.60 -23.74
CA LEU A 50 20.71 -10.18 -23.62
C LEU A 50 21.82 -9.78 -24.60
N LEU A 51 22.82 -10.64 -24.78
CA LEU A 51 23.95 -10.38 -25.66
C LEU A 51 23.56 -10.44 -27.14
N ASP A 52 22.61 -11.29 -27.52
CA ASP A 52 22.08 -11.39 -28.90
C ASP A 52 20.89 -10.45 -29.17
N GLN A 53 20.51 -9.62 -28.20
CA GLN A 53 19.39 -8.66 -28.26
C GLN A 53 18.01 -9.29 -28.54
N SER A 54 17.85 -10.60 -28.29
CA SER A 54 16.56 -11.29 -28.38
C SER A 54 15.61 -10.97 -27.21
N LEU A 55 16.13 -10.36 -26.15
CA LEU A 55 15.34 -9.84 -25.03
C LEU A 55 15.67 -8.37 -24.77
N THR A 56 14.62 -7.57 -24.55
CA THR A 56 14.78 -6.22 -24.03
C THR A 56 15.10 -6.25 -22.53
N PRO A 57 15.79 -5.23 -22.00
CA PRO A 57 16.04 -5.13 -20.56
C PRO A 57 14.76 -5.19 -19.72
N HIS A 58 13.65 -4.63 -20.22
CA HIS A 58 12.37 -4.63 -19.51
C HIS A 58 11.77 -6.04 -19.40
N GLU A 59 11.86 -6.85 -20.45
CA GLU A 59 11.39 -8.24 -20.41
C GLU A 59 12.20 -9.08 -19.41
N VAL A 60 13.52 -8.88 -19.37
CA VAL A 60 14.39 -9.52 -18.36
C VAL A 60 13.99 -9.15 -16.95
N LEU A 61 13.76 -7.85 -16.68
CA LEU A 61 13.34 -7.39 -15.35
C LEU A 61 11.99 -7.99 -14.94
N ARG A 62 11.02 -8.05 -15.86
CA ARG A 62 9.72 -8.69 -15.60
C ARG A 62 9.89 -10.18 -15.31
N GLU A 63 10.74 -10.88 -16.06
CA GLU A 63 10.99 -12.30 -15.84
C GLU A 63 11.65 -12.54 -14.48
N LEU A 64 12.68 -11.78 -14.12
CA LEU A 64 13.34 -11.88 -12.81
C LEU A 64 12.39 -11.58 -11.64
N ALA A 65 11.56 -10.54 -11.75
CA ALA A 65 10.61 -10.16 -10.72
C ALA A 65 9.54 -11.24 -10.43
N SER A 66 9.31 -12.15 -11.39
CA SER A 66 8.39 -13.28 -11.24
C SER A 66 9.01 -14.51 -10.57
N ARG A 67 10.32 -14.49 -10.27
CA ARG A 67 11.05 -15.63 -9.70
C ARG A 67 10.98 -15.64 -8.17
N SER A 68 10.93 -16.84 -7.60
CA SER A 68 10.88 -17.05 -6.15
C SER A 68 12.14 -16.57 -5.42
N GLU A 69 13.28 -16.61 -6.10
CA GLU A 69 14.59 -16.18 -5.63
C GLU A 69 14.61 -14.67 -5.40
N PHE A 70 14.08 -13.92 -6.37
CA PHE A 70 13.87 -12.49 -6.27
C PHE A 70 12.96 -12.18 -5.08
N GLU A 71 11.80 -12.84 -4.99
CA GLU A 71 10.84 -12.65 -3.90
C GLU A 71 11.48 -12.90 -2.52
N ARG A 72 12.26 -13.97 -2.40
CA ARG A 72 12.98 -14.30 -1.15
C ARG A 72 14.01 -13.24 -0.79
N LEU A 73 14.84 -12.80 -1.74
CA LEU A 73 15.85 -11.76 -1.50
C LEU A 73 15.20 -10.43 -1.15
N TYR A 74 14.14 -10.08 -1.86
CA TYR A 74 13.33 -8.90 -1.60
C TYR A 74 12.78 -8.90 -0.16
N LYS A 75 12.16 -10.02 0.28
CA LYS A 75 11.66 -10.18 1.66
C LYS A 75 12.78 -10.09 2.69
N LEU A 76 13.93 -10.71 2.45
CA LEU A 76 15.08 -10.66 3.35
C LEU A 76 15.57 -9.23 3.54
N ALA A 77 15.80 -8.49 2.45
CA ALA A 77 16.27 -7.11 2.51
C ALA A 77 15.33 -6.23 3.36
N ARG A 78 14.01 -6.35 3.14
CA ARG A 78 13.01 -5.58 3.87
C ARG A 78 12.87 -5.98 5.34
N THR A 79 13.02 -7.27 5.65
CA THR A 79 12.89 -7.76 7.03
C THR A 79 14.08 -7.30 7.88
N SER A 80 15.28 -7.28 7.29
CA SER A 80 16.47 -6.73 7.95
C SER A 80 16.29 -5.27 8.37
N ASP A 81 15.73 -4.42 7.51
CA ASP A 81 15.47 -3.02 7.81
C ASP A 81 14.50 -2.83 9.00
N ILE A 82 13.44 -3.66 9.06
CA ILE A 82 12.46 -3.62 10.16
C ILE A 82 13.08 -4.11 11.47
N MET A 83 13.91 -5.15 11.43
CA MET A 83 14.60 -5.66 12.62
C MET A 83 15.59 -4.64 13.20
N GLU A 84 16.18 -3.80 12.37
CA GLU A 84 17.10 -2.74 12.80
C GLU A 84 16.38 -1.49 13.32
N SER A 85 15.31 -1.06 12.65
CA SER A 85 14.58 0.17 12.98
C SER A 85 13.47 0.00 14.03
N GLY A 86 12.91 -1.21 14.17
CA GLY A 86 11.83 -1.53 15.10
C GLY A 86 10.47 -0.90 14.73
N ARG A 87 10.33 -0.26 13.56
CA ARG A 87 9.10 0.41 13.11
C ARG A 87 8.82 0.13 11.63
N VAL A 88 7.53 0.04 11.30
CA VAL A 88 7.07 -0.01 9.90
C VAL A 88 6.82 1.44 9.46
N GLU A 89 7.73 1.96 8.64
CA GLU A 89 7.67 3.31 8.08
C GLU A 89 6.98 3.29 6.70
N ALA A 90 6.28 4.38 6.36
CA ALA A 90 5.65 4.54 5.05
C ALA A 90 6.68 4.66 3.92
N ASP A 91 6.44 3.99 2.80
CA ASP A 91 7.32 3.99 1.62
C ASP A 91 6.80 4.95 0.55
N TYR A 92 7.07 6.25 0.76
CA TYR A 92 6.75 7.32 -0.19
C TYR A 92 7.29 7.06 -1.61
N GLY A 93 8.49 6.48 -1.71
CA GLY A 93 9.11 6.19 -3.00
C GLY A 93 8.37 5.09 -3.75
N TYR A 94 7.88 4.07 -3.04
CA TYR A 94 7.09 3.00 -3.65
C TYR A 94 5.81 3.52 -4.31
N VAL A 95 5.11 4.46 -3.68
CA VAL A 95 3.93 5.11 -4.27
C VAL A 95 4.29 6.24 -5.25
N GLY A 96 5.56 6.43 -5.60
CA GLY A 96 6.01 7.43 -6.58
C GLY A 96 5.98 8.88 -6.07
N LEU A 97 5.96 9.09 -4.75
CA LEU A 97 6.16 10.41 -4.16
C LEU A 97 7.67 10.71 -4.03
N PRO A 98 8.06 11.98 -4.16
CA PRO A 98 9.46 12.36 -4.09
C PRO A 98 9.98 12.33 -2.63
N PRO A 99 11.29 12.21 -2.40
CA PRO A 99 11.85 12.05 -1.05
C PRO A 99 11.49 13.18 -0.07
N GLU A 100 11.39 14.42 -0.55
CA GLU A 100 11.02 15.58 0.24
C GLU A 100 9.62 15.49 0.87
N ALA A 101 8.72 14.65 0.32
CA ALA A 101 7.40 14.43 0.89
C ALA A 101 7.44 13.87 2.32
N ARG A 102 8.53 13.18 2.68
CA ARG A 102 8.73 12.61 4.03
C ARG A 102 8.84 13.67 5.12
N GLU A 103 9.27 14.87 4.76
CA GLU A 103 9.47 15.99 5.67
C GLU A 103 8.25 16.94 5.72
N MET A 104 7.22 16.66 4.92
CA MET A 104 6.01 17.46 4.84
C MET A 104 4.93 16.95 5.79
N SER A 105 4.08 17.85 6.26
CA SER A 105 2.77 17.45 6.79
C SER A 105 1.91 16.86 5.67
N PHE A 106 0.93 16.03 6.03
CA PHE A 106 -0.06 15.52 5.09
C PHE A 106 -0.74 16.65 4.31
N GLN A 107 -1.14 17.74 5.00
CA GLN A 107 -1.82 18.86 4.34
C GLN A 107 -0.95 19.52 3.26
N GLU A 108 0.33 19.74 3.56
CA GLU A 108 1.28 20.32 2.62
C GLU A 108 1.54 19.37 1.45
N GLY A 109 1.80 18.09 1.72
CA GLY A 109 2.01 17.07 0.69
C GLY A 109 0.76 16.83 -0.17
N PHE A 110 -0.42 16.90 0.44
CA PHE A 110 -1.69 16.78 -0.27
C PHE A 110 -1.84 17.90 -1.29
N GLU A 111 -1.73 19.16 -0.86
CA GLU A 111 -1.93 20.31 -1.74
C GLU A 111 -0.84 20.44 -2.82
N THR A 112 0.41 20.15 -2.48
CA THR A 112 1.54 20.43 -3.38
C THR A 112 1.93 19.26 -4.28
N ILE A 113 1.74 18.01 -3.84
CA ILE A 113 2.23 16.82 -4.54
C ILE A 113 1.10 15.91 -4.99
N ILE A 114 0.15 15.58 -4.11
CA ILE A 114 -0.87 14.56 -4.38
C ILE A 114 -1.99 15.12 -5.26
N LYS A 115 -2.54 16.28 -4.89
CA LYS A 115 -3.70 16.89 -5.55
C LYS A 115 -3.54 17.04 -7.07
N PRO A 116 -2.38 17.48 -7.61
CA PRO A 116 -2.19 17.53 -9.07
C PRO A 116 -2.25 16.16 -9.79
N ARG A 117 -2.23 15.04 -9.06
CA ARG A 117 -2.15 13.68 -9.59
C ARG A 117 -3.46 12.89 -9.50
N LEU A 118 -4.50 13.43 -8.85
CA LEU A 118 -5.72 12.68 -8.51
C LEU A 118 -6.83 12.69 -9.58
N ALA A 119 -6.59 13.35 -10.73
CA ALA A 119 -7.56 13.46 -11.83
C ALA A 119 -8.98 13.83 -11.33
N HIS A 120 -9.98 12.98 -11.55
CA HIS A 120 -11.38 13.23 -11.17
C HIS A 120 -11.67 13.09 -9.67
N ARG A 121 -10.72 12.61 -8.85
CA ARG A 121 -10.88 12.46 -7.39
C ARG A 121 -10.37 13.66 -6.58
N VAL A 122 -9.85 14.70 -7.24
CA VAL A 122 -9.26 15.89 -6.58
C VAL A 122 -10.22 16.53 -5.58
N GLU A 123 -11.41 16.90 -6.03
CA GLU A 123 -12.35 17.67 -5.23
C GLU A 123 -12.96 16.84 -4.10
N SER A 124 -13.26 15.56 -4.35
CA SER A 124 -13.79 14.66 -3.34
C SER A 124 -12.78 14.40 -2.22
N PHE A 125 -11.51 14.09 -2.54
CA PHE A 125 -10.48 13.94 -1.50
C PHE A 125 -10.27 15.24 -0.72
N ALA A 126 -10.25 16.40 -1.39
CA ALA A 126 -10.11 17.68 -0.70
C ALA A 126 -11.25 17.93 0.31
N VAL A 127 -12.51 17.72 -0.09
CA VAL A 127 -13.67 17.83 0.79
C VAL A 127 -13.61 16.80 1.93
N MET A 128 -13.20 15.57 1.62
CA MET A 128 -13.10 14.49 2.60
C MET A 128 -12.07 14.78 3.69
N PHE A 129 -10.86 15.18 3.31
CA PHE A 129 -9.79 15.47 4.27
C PHE A 129 -10.10 16.72 5.08
N GLU A 130 -10.68 17.77 4.48
CA GLU A 130 -11.13 18.93 5.25
C GLU A 130 -12.20 18.55 6.28
N ALA A 131 -13.17 17.72 5.91
CA ALA A 131 -14.17 17.22 6.86
C ALA A 131 -13.57 16.32 7.94
N LEU A 132 -12.53 15.53 7.63
CA LEU A 132 -11.88 14.66 8.62
C LEU A 132 -11.09 15.43 9.69
N ARG A 133 -10.67 16.67 9.41
CA ARG A 133 -9.93 17.50 10.39
C ARG A 133 -10.73 17.82 11.65
N SER A 134 -12.05 17.69 11.63
CA SER A 134 -12.88 17.85 12.84
C SER A 134 -12.80 16.67 13.80
N PHE A 135 -12.18 15.56 13.40
CA PHE A 135 -12.05 14.35 14.22
C PHE A 135 -10.69 14.30 14.90
N HIS A 136 -10.69 14.05 16.21
CA HIS A 136 -9.47 13.70 16.94
C HIS A 136 -9.23 12.20 16.86
N ALA A 137 -8.00 11.78 16.53
CA ALA A 137 -7.62 10.36 16.40
C ALA A 137 -8.62 9.54 15.53
N PRO A 138 -8.83 9.93 14.26
CA PRO A 138 -9.88 9.35 13.42
C PRO A 138 -9.66 7.84 13.19
N LEU A 139 -10.73 7.06 13.26
CA LEU A 139 -10.75 5.70 12.72
C LEU A 139 -11.25 5.77 11.28
N ILE A 140 -10.43 5.34 10.34
CA ILE A 140 -10.78 5.26 8.92
C ILE A 140 -10.93 3.78 8.56
N LEU A 141 -12.09 3.43 8.02
CA LEU A 141 -12.34 2.10 7.46
C LEU A 141 -12.40 2.22 5.93
N GLU A 142 -11.65 1.37 5.25
CA GLU A 142 -11.57 1.33 3.79
C GLU A 142 -11.87 -0.10 3.30
N THR A 143 -12.66 -0.21 2.22
CA THR A 143 -12.82 -1.45 1.45
C THR A 143 -12.29 -1.24 0.04
N GLY A 144 -11.47 -2.18 -0.46
CA GLY A 144 -10.62 -1.97 -1.63
C GLY A 144 -9.38 -1.16 -1.25
N CYS A 145 -8.18 -1.71 -1.45
CA CYS A 145 -6.94 -1.07 -1.00
C CYS A 145 -5.98 -0.76 -2.15
N LEU A 146 -4.87 -0.08 -1.83
CA LEU A 146 -3.82 0.27 -2.77
C LEU A 146 -3.36 -0.96 -3.57
N ARG A 147 -3.66 -0.94 -4.87
CA ARG A 147 -3.36 -2.02 -5.80
C ARG A 147 -2.08 -1.75 -6.58
N VAL A 148 -2.13 -0.81 -7.53
CA VAL A 148 -0.99 -0.51 -8.41
C VAL A 148 -0.24 0.71 -7.87
N PRO A 149 1.00 0.58 -7.37
CA PRO A 149 1.75 1.73 -6.88
C PRO A 149 1.98 2.79 -7.98
N ASN A 150 1.99 4.07 -7.60
CA ASN A 150 2.20 5.21 -8.52
C ASN A 150 1.10 5.39 -9.60
N ASN A 151 -0.04 4.70 -9.48
CA ASN A 151 -1.22 4.88 -10.32
C ASN A 151 -2.19 5.89 -9.67
N TRP A 152 -1.76 7.15 -9.55
CA TRP A 152 -2.52 8.19 -8.82
C TRP A 152 -3.76 8.68 -9.58
N ASP A 153 -3.66 8.81 -10.90
CA ASP A 153 -4.76 9.26 -11.76
C ASP A 153 -5.84 8.18 -11.91
N GLY A 154 -5.42 6.91 -11.97
CA GLY A 154 -6.30 5.75 -12.06
C GLY A 154 -6.88 5.31 -10.71
N ASP A 155 -6.03 4.85 -9.79
CA ASP A 155 -6.46 4.20 -8.53
C ASP A 155 -6.52 5.19 -7.34
N GLY A 156 -6.02 6.42 -7.47
CA GLY A 156 -6.04 7.42 -6.39
C GLY A 156 -5.11 7.15 -5.18
N GLN A 157 -4.64 5.92 -4.99
CA GLN A 157 -3.78 5.51 -3.85
C GLN A 157 -4.38 5.84 -2.46
N SER A 158 -5.71 5.71 -2.30
CA SER A 158 -6.46 6.12 -1.09
C SER A 158 -5.84 5.59 0.21
N THR A 159 -5.46 4.30 0.27
CA THR A 159 -4.87 3.69 1.48
C THR A 159 -3.63 4.45 1.97
N PHE A 160 -2.73 4.87 1.06
CA PHE A 160 -1.53 5.61 1.44
C PHE A 160 -1.87 7.04 1.91
N GLN A 161 -2.86 7.68 1.26
CA GLN A 161 -3.32 8.99 1.69
C GLN A 161 -3.93 8.93 3.10
N PHE A 162 -4.74 7.90 3.39
CA PHE A 162 -5.32 7.68 4.71
C PHE A 162 -4.25 7.34 5.75
N ASP A 163 -3.25 6.52 5.42
CA ASP A 163 -2.11 6.24 6.30
C ASP A 163 -1.40 7.53 6.72
N TRP A 164 -1.08 8.38 5.75
CA TRP A 164 -0.39 9.64 6.02
C TRP A 164 -1.24 10.60 6.83
N PHE A 165 -2.52 10.76 6.48
CA PHE A 165 -3.45 11.56 7.26
C PHE A 165 -3.56 11.05 8.71
N ALA A 166 -3.70 9.73 8.89
CA ALA A 166 -3.81 9.12 10.21
C ALA A 166 -2.56 9.34 11.07
N ARG A 167 -1.36 9.20 10.50
CA ARG A 167 -0.09 9.49 11.23
C ARG A 167 -0.07 10.92 11.78
N ASP A 168 -0.47 11.90 10.97
CA ASP A 168 -0.47 13.31 11.36
C ASP A 168 -1.56 13.65 12.40
N HIS A 169 -2.64 12.87 12.43
CA HIS A 169 -3.80 13.11 13.29
C HIS A 169 -3.96 12.09 14.43
N GLN A 170 -2.92 11.27 14.68
CA GLN A 170 -2.92 10.20 15.68
C GLN A 170 -4.10 9.21 15.50
N GLY A 171 -4.52 9.02 14.26
CA GLY A 171 -5.60 8.14 13.85
C GLY A 171 -5.13 6.73 13.51
N GLU A 172 -6.08 5.93 13.04
CA GLU A 172 -5.89 4.53 12.65
C GLU A 172 -6.64 4.26 11.36
N VAL A 173 -6.04 3.46 10.48
CA VAL A 173 -6.66 2.98 9.24
C VAL A 173 -6.83 1.48 9.32
N ILE A 174 -8.01 0.98 8.94
CA ILE A 174 -8.23 -0.43 8.66
C ILE A 174 -8.65 -0.54 7.20
N SER A 175 -7.84 -1.20 6.39
CA SER A 175 -8.10 -1.39 4.97
C SER A 175 -8.27 -2.88 4.65
N ILE A 176 -9.31 -3.19 3.88
CA ILE A 176 -9.80 -4.55 3.66
C ILE A 176 -9.83 -4.83 2.17
N ASP A 177 -9.21 -5.93 1.76
CA ASP A 177 -9.22 -6.37 0.37
C ASP A 177 -9.25 -7.90 0.30
N ILE A 178 -9.88 -8.45 -0.74
CA ILE A 178 -9.93 -9.88 -1.01
C ILE A 178 -8.70 -10.35 -1.81
N ASN A 179 -8.03 -9.41 -2.49
CA ASN A 179 -6.88 -9.69 -3.32
C ASN A 179 -5.59 -9.65 -2.49
N PRO A 180 -4.85 -10.77 -2.37
CA PRO A 180 -3.60 -10.80 -1.63
C PRO A 180 -2.53 -9.87 -2.22
N ASP A 181 -2.54 -9.61 -3.54
CA ASP A 181 -1.56 -8.74 -4.17
C ASP A 181 -1.77 -7.27 -3.79
N SER A 182 -3.04 -6.82 -3.70
CA SER A 182 -3.36 -5.49 -3.19
C SER A 182 -2.92 -5.35 -1.73
N ILE A 183 -3.18 -6.38 -0.89
CA ILE A 183 -2.73 -6.39 0.51
C ILE A 183 -1.21 -6.29 0.63
N GLU A 184 -0.46 -7.00 -0.20
CA GLU A 184 1.01 -6.91 -0.18
C GLU A 184 1.50 -5.53 -0.65
N SER A 185 0.86 -4.97 -1.68
CA SER A 185 1.17 -3.62 -2.18
C SER A 185 0.91 -2.57 -1.10
N ALA A 186 -0.26 -2.59 -0.45
CA ALA A 186 -0.58 -1.72 0.67
C ALA A 186 0.35 -1.92 1.86
N ARG A 187 0.72 -3.18 2.19
CA ARG A 187 1.65 -3.52 3.29
C ARG A 187 3.03 -2.92 3.06
N ARG A 188 3.47 -2.88 1.81
CA ARG A 188 4.75 -2.26 1.44
C ARG A 188 4.70 -0.74 1.53
N ALA A 189 3.56 -0.16 1.11
CA ALA A 189 3.40 1.29 1.02
C ALA A 189 3.19 1.96 2.39
N CYS A 190 2.38 1.35 3.26
CA CYS A 190 1.84 2.01 4.45
C CYS A 190 2.71 1.79 5.70
N SER A 191 2.49 2.65 6.69
CA SER A 191 3.14 2.58 8.00
C SER A 191 2.38 1.70 8.98
N GLY A 192 2.87 1.66 10.23
CA GLY A 192 2.14 1.05 11.35
C GLY A 192 0.80 1.70 11.73
N ALA A 193 0.42 2.85 11.14
CA ALA A 193 -0.92 3.44 11.34
C ALA A 193 -2.02 2.66 10.60
N THR A 194 -1.65 1.79 9.66
CA THR A 194 -2.58 1.04 8.81
C THR A 194 -2.56 -0.46 9.14
N SER A 195 -3.72 -1.00 9.47
CA SER A 195 -3.96 -2.44 9.61
C SER A 195 -4.63 -2.99 8.35
N LEU A 196 -4.11 -4.10 7.85
CA LEU A 196 -4.59 -4.72 6.60
C LEU A 196 -5.27 -6.06 6.87
N ILE A 197 -6.45 -6.25 6.27
CA ILE A 197 -7.25 -7.47 6.40
C ILE A 197 -7.42 -8.09 5.00
N LEU A 198 -6.85 -9.27 4.79
CA LEU A 198 -7.07 -10.09 3.61
C LEU A 198 -8.33 -10.94 3.80
N ASN A 199 -9.49 -10.47 3.35
CA ASN A 199 -10.77 -11.18 3.47
C ASN A 199 -11.89 -10.47 2.68
N ASP A 200 -13.07 -11.10 2.60
CA ASP A 200 -14.29 -10.45 2.16
C ASP A 200 -14.63 -9.22 3.03
N SER A 201 -15.02 -8.12 2.38
CA SER A 201 -15.25 -6.83 3.04
C SER A 201 -16.50 -6.83 3.91
N VAL A 202 -17.61 -7.42 3.45
CA VAL A 202 -18.87 -7.51 4.22
C VAL A 202 -18.65 -8.31 5.50
N ALA A 203 -18.02 -9.49 5.39
CA ALA A 203 -17.70 -10.33 6.55
C ALA A 203 -16.75 -9.62 7.53
N SER A 204 -15.74 -8.93 7.01
CA SER A 204 -14.74 -8.22 7.84
C SER A 204 -15.33 -7.02 8.55
N LEU A 205 -16.11 -6.18 7.85
CA LEU A 205 -16.83 -5.06 8.44
C LEU A 205 -17.79 -5.54 9.53
N HIS A 206 -18.49 -6.65 9.30
CA HIS A 206 -19.37 -7.24 10.31
C HIS A 206 -18.59 -7.66 11.57
N MET A 207 -17.43 -8.31 11.42
CA MET A 207 -16.58 -8.68 12.55
C MET A 207 -16.01 -7.46 13.29
N LEU A 208 -15.58 -6.44 12.56
CA LEU A 208 -15.08 -5.19 13.14
C LEU A 208 -16.18 -4.49 13.94
N ALA A 209 -17.40 -4.44 13.40
CA ALA A 209 -18.55 -3.83 14.06
C ALA A 209 -18.94 -4.50 15.39
N GLN A 210 -18.53 -5.75 15.61
CA GLN A 210 -18.74 -6.46 16.88
C GLN A 210 -17.62 -6.19 17.92
N ARG A 211 -16.46 -5.72 17.48
CA ARG A 211 -15.25 -5.61 18.31
C ARG A 211 -14.84 -4.17 18.60
N CYS A 212 -15.08 -3.27 17.65
CA CYS A 212 -14.75 -1.86 17.79
C CYS A 212 -15.81 -1.15 18.63
N ALA A 213 -15.36 -0.44 19.67
CA ALA A 213 -16.24 0.22 20.63
C ALA A 213 -16.56 1.69 20.27
N ARG A 214 -15.93 2.24 19.22
CA ARG A 214 -16.09 3.63 18.79
C ARG A 214 -16.57 3.72 17.35
N PRO A 215 -17.38 4.74 17.00
CA PRO A 215 -17.73 5.02 15.61
C PRO A 215 -16.50 5.32 14.75
N ALA A 216 -16.60 4.99 13.46
CA ALA A 216 -15.63 5.42 12.48
C ALA A 216 -15.80 6.91 12.17
N ALA A 217 -14.68 7.59 11.89
CA ALA A 217 -14.69 8.95 11.36
C ALA A 217 -15.01 8.94 9.86
N LEU A 218 -14.44 7.97 9.13
CA LEU A 218 -14.70 7.73 7.71
C LEU A 218 -14.92 6.24 7.46
N ILE A 219 -15.92 5.94 6.64
CA ILE A 219 -16.06 4.66 5.95
C ILE A 219 -16.00 4.95 4.45
N TYR A 220 -14.91 4.52 3.82
CA TYR A 220 -14.65 4.66 2.39
C TYR A 220 -14.91 3.31 1.72
N LEU A 221 -15.92 3.26 0.84
CA LEU A 221 -16.38 2.06 0.18
C LEU A 221 -15.93 2.06 -1.29
N ASP A 222 -15.00 1.17 -1.63
CA ASP A 222 -14.41 1.05 -2.95
C ASP A 222 -14.02 -0.41 -3.28
N SER A 223 -14.72 -1.37 -2.69
CA SER A 223 -14.60 -2.76 -3.12
C SER A 223 -15.37 -2.97 -4.44
N PHE A 224 -15.39 -4.22 -4.93
CA PHE A 224 -16.22 -4.68 -6.06
C PHE A 224 -16.28 -3.72 -7.25
N ASP A 225 -15.35 -3.90 -8.20
CA ASP A 225 -15.25 -3.11 -9.43
C ASP A 225 -16.58 -2.92 -10.17
N LEU A 226 -16.81 -1.69 -10.64
CA LEU A 226 -18.01 -1.33 -11.36
C LEU A 226 -18.02 -1.99 -12.76
N ASP A 227 -18.99 -2.87 -13.01
CA ASP A 227 -19.32 -3.30 -14.36
C ASP A 227 -20.22 -2.25 -15.02
N HIS A 228 -19.71 -1.56 -16.04
CA HIS A 228 -20.45 -0.51 -16.75
C HIS A 228 -21.71 -1.05 -17.45
N ALA A 229 -21.70 -2.32 -17.88
CA ALA A 229 -22.85 -2.93 -18.52
C ALA A 229 -23.90 -3.43 -17.51
N ASN A 230 -23.49 -3.65 -16.26
CA ASN A 230 -24.34 -4.14 -15.19
C ASN A 230 -23.87 -3.61 -13.81
N PRO A 231 -24.21 -2.37 -13.44
CA PRO A 231 -23.73 -1.74 -12.21
C PRO A 231 -24.43 -2.26 -10.94
N THR A 232 -25.48 -3.07 -11.09
CA THR A 232 -26.33 -3.52 -9.98
C THR A 232 -25.60 -4.37 -8.93
N PRO A 233 -24.75 -5.35 -9.28
CA PRO A 233 -24.07 -6.20 -8.30
C PRO A 233 -23.17 -5.40 -7.36
N SER A 234 -22.36 -4.48 -7.90
CA SER A 234 -21.53 -3.58 -7.09
C SER A 234 -22.40 -2.69 -6.20
N ALA A 235 -23.51 -2.14 -6.71
CA ALA A 235 -24.42 -1.32 -5.92
C ALA A 235 -25.04 -2.07 -4.72
N ILE A 236 -25.42 -3.34 -4.92
CA ILE A 236 -25.91 -4.20 -3.84
C ILE A 236 -24.79 -4.50 -2.85
N HIS A 237 -23.57 -4.79 -3.33
CA HIS A 237 -22.42 -5.09 -2.48
C HIS A 237 -22.10 -3.95 -1.51
N HIS A 238 -22.03 -2.71 -2.00
CA HIS A 238 -21.75 -1.54 -1.16
C HIS A 238 -22.88 -1.26 -0.15
N ALA A 239 -24.13 -1.59 -0.49
CA ALA A 239 -25.23 -1.55 0.48
C ALA A 239 -25.10 -2.62 1.58
N MET A 240 -24.60 -3.81 1.24
CA MET A 240 -24.30 -4.85 2.23
C MET A 240 -23.13 -4.45 3.14
N GLU A 241 -22.09 -3.81 2.61
CA GLU A 241 -21.00 -3.25 3.40
C GLU A 241 -21.52 -2.20 4.40
N LEU A 242 -22.34 -1.25 3.91
CA LEU A 242 -22.96 -0.23 4.76
C LEU A 242 -23.82 -0.85 5.87
N ALA A 243 -24.58 -1.90 5.55
CA ALA A 243 -25.37 -2.63 6.53
C ALA A 243 -24.50 -3.36 7.56
N ALA A 244 -23.40 -3.98 7.12
CA ALA A 244 -22.47 -4.72 7.98
C ALA A 244 -21.73 -3.79 8.97
N VAL A 245 -21.32 -2.61 8.50
CA VAL A 245 -20.58 -1.62 9.31
C VAL A 245 -21.49 -0.71 10.13
N ARG A 246 -22.83 -0.84 10.01
CA ARG A 246 -23.82 0.04 10.64
C ARG A 246 -23.58 0.34 12.13
N PRO A 247 -23.16 -0.62 12.99
CA PRO A 247 -22.86 -0.35 14.40
C PRO A 247 -21.71 0.65 14.63
N LEU A 248 -20.84 0.85 13.64
CA LEU A 248 -19.73 1.81 13.68
C LEU A 248 -20.08 3.16 13.05
N ILE A 249 -21.33 3.36 12.63
CA ILE A 249 -21.81 4.63 12.09
C ILE A 249 -22.48 5.44 13.21
N GLY A 250 -21.88 6.57 13.56
CA GLY A 250 -22.39 7.51 14.55
C GLY A 250 -22.68 8.90 13.95
N PRO A 251 -23.21 9.83 14.76
CA PRO A 251 -23.33 11.24 14.40
C PRO A 251 -22.05 11.79 13.80
N GLY A 252 -22.16 12.39 12.62
CA GLY A 252 -21.03 13.02 11.94
C GLY A 252 -20.12 12.06 11.15
N THR A 253 -20.24 10.73 11.30
CA THR A 253 -19.46 9.76 10.51
C THR A 253 -19.59 10.08 9.02
N LEU A 254 -18.45 10.14 8.33
CA LEU A 254 -18.40 10.35 6.89
C LEU A 254 -18.53 9.00 6.18
N ILE A 255 -19.39 8.94 5.17
CA ILE A 255 -19.48 7.80 4.25
C ILE A 255 -19.08 8.29 2.87
N CYS A 256 -18.14 7.61 2.24
CA CYS A 256 -17.72 7.87 0.87
C CYS A 256 -17.91 6.61 0.03
N VAL A 257 -18.44 6.75 -1.18
CA VAL A 257 -18.47 5.67 -2.18
C VAL A 257 -17.71 6.14 -3.41
N ASP A 258 -16.71 5.36 -3.84
CA ASP A 258 -15.98 5.58 -5.10
C ASP A 258 -16.83 5.13 -6.30
N ASP A 259 -16.44 5.50 -7.52
CA ASP A 259 -17.17 5.18 -8.76
C ASP A 259 -18.69 5.46 -8.68
N PHE A 260 -19.09 6.57 -8.06
CA PHE A 260 -20.48 6.97 -7.92
C PHE A 260 -21.05 7.58 -9.22
N ASN A 261 -20.32 8.50 -9.86
CA ASN A 261 -20.73 9.12 -11.11
C ASN A 261 -19.65 8.93 -12.17
N VAL A 262 -19.71 7.78 -12.84
CA VAL A 262 -18.74 7.38 -13.86
C VAL A 262 -19.30 7.68 -15.24
N GLU A 263 -18.45 8.21 -16.13
CA GLU A 263 -18.82 8.48 -17.53
C GLU A 263 -19.32 7.19 -18.22
N GLY A 264 -20.43 7.30 -18.94
CA GLY A 264 -21.08 6.16 -19.60
C GLY A 264 -22.07 5.37 -18.72
N VAL A 265 -22.00 5.50 -17.39
CA VAL A 265 -22.97 4.91 -16.44
C VAL A 265 -23.90 5.98 -15.88
N GLY A 266 -23.35 7.15 -15.54
CA GLY A 266 -24.06 8.24 -14.88
C GLY A 266 -24.11 8.10 -13.35
N PRO A 267 -24.87 8.96 -12.67
CA PRO A 267 -24.92 9.00 -11.21
C PRO A 267 -25.59 7.76 -10.64
N GLY A 268 -25.00 7.20 -9.59
CA GLY A 268 -25.45 5.97 -8.94
C GLY A 268 -24.30 4.99 -8.83
N GLY A 269 -23.76 4.52 -9.96
CA GLY A 269 -22.58 3.65 -10.01
C GLY A 269 -22.55 2.58 -8.90
N LYS A 270 -21.43 2.46 -8.19
CA LYS A 270 -21.30 1.57 -7.00
C LYS A 270 -22.19 1.99 -5.82
N GLY A 271 -22.62 3.25 -5.77
CA GLY A 271 -23.36 3.81 -4.63
C GLY A 271 -24.88 3.91 -4.81
N LEU A 272 -25.49 3.34 -5.86
CA LEU A 272 -26.90 3.62 -6.20
C LEU A 272 -27.86 3.31 -5.04
N VAL A 273 -27.72 2.14 -4.42
CA VAL A 273 -28.57 1.71 -3.30
C VAL A 273 -28.23 2.48 -2.02
N VAL A 274 -26.94 2.75 -1.79
CA VAL A 274 -26.46 3.56 -0.66
C VAL A 274 -27.05 4.97 -0.73
N ASP A 275 -27.06 5.60 -1.91
CA ASP A 275 -27.59 6.94 -2.11
C ASP A 275 -29.10 7.03 -1.81
N GLN A 276 -29.87 6.04 -2.24
CA GLN A 276 -31.30 5.97 -1.93
C GLN A 276 -31.54 5.91 -0.42
N PHE A 277 -30.76 5.10 0.30
CA PHE A 277 -30.82 5.01 1.76
C PHE A 277 -30.43 6.33 2.41
N MET A 278 -29.30 6.93 2.01
CA MET A 278 -28.80 8.18 2.56
C MET A 278 -29.77 9.34 2.35
N ASN A 279 -30.40 9.42 1.18
CA ASN A 279 -31.45 10.39 0.90
C ASN A 279 -32.70 10.16 1.78
N ALA A 280 -33.11 8.90 1.99
CA ALA A 280 -34.27 8.58 2.82
C ALA A 280 -34.09 9.01 4.29
N ILE A 281 -32.87 8.93 4.81
CA ILE A 281 -32.54 9.40 6.17
C ILE A 281 -32.13 10.88 6.22
N ARG A 282 -32.14 11.59 5.08
CA ARG A 282 -31.74 13.00 4.95
C ARG A 282 -30.31 13.26 5.43
N ALA A 283 -29.38 12.36 5.11
CA ALA A 283 -27.96 12.59 5.36
C ALA A 283 -27.48 13.83 4.58
N GLU A 284 -26.58 14.60 5.18
CA GLU A 284 -26.01 15.79 4.55
C GLU A 284 -25.05 15.35 3.42
N VAL A 285 -25.28 15.83 2.20
CA VAL A 285 -24.35 15.60 1.09
C VAL A 285 -23.24 16.66 1.17
N LEU A 286 -22.00 16.21 1.37
CA LEU A 286 -20.83 17.10 1.39
C LEU A 286 -20.26 17.30 -0.02
N TYR A 287 -20.31 16.26 -0.84
CA TYR A 287 -19.82 16.28 -2.21
C TYR A 287 -20.54 15.23 -3.06
N SER A 288 -20.76 15.53 -4.33
CA SER A 288 -21.33 14.59 -5.31
C SER A 288 -20.69 14.83 -6.67
N GLY A 289 -19.71 14.01 -7.01
CA GLY A 289 -19.02 13.98 -8.29
C GLY A 289 -18.68 12.54 -8.63
N TYR A 290 -17.45 12.29 -9.09
CA TYR A 290 -16.98 10.92 -9.33
C TYR A 290 -17.16 10.05 -8.08
N GLN A 291 -16.76 10.58 -6.92
CA GLN A 291 -17.08 10.02 -5.61
C GLN A 291 -18.27 10.77 -5.03
N LYS A 292 -19.01 10.12 -4.13
CA LYS A 292 -20.05 10.81 -3.35
C LYS A 292 -19.79 10.65 -1.87
N ILE A 293 -19.91 11.77 -1.16
CA ILE A 293 -19.59 11.88 0.26
C ILE A 293 -20.80 12.41 0.99
N TRP A 294 -21.18 11.70 2.04
CA TRP A 294 -22.23 12.10 2.97
C TRP A 294 -21.66 12.23 4.37
N ARG A 295 -22.29 13.09 5.17
CA ARG A 295 -22.16 13.12 6.62
C ARG A 295 -23.42 12.52 7.23
N PHE A 296 -23.23 11.50 8.07
CA PHE A 296 -24.34 10.85 8.76
C PHE A 296 -24.99 11.81 9.77
N PRO A 297 -26.33 11.91 9.80
CA PRO A 297 -27.03 12.84 10.68
C PRO A 297 -26.79 12.50 12.16
N GLY A 298 -26.78 13.55 12.99
CA GLY A 298 -26.66 13.42 14.44
C GLY A 298 -27.97 13.14 15.16
#